data_AF-A0A180F371-F1
#
_entry.id   AF-A0A180F371-F1
#
_cell.length_a   1.000
_cell.length_b   1.000
_cell.length_c   1.000
_cell.angle_alpha   90.00
_cell.angle_beta   90.00
_cell.angle_gamma   90.00
#
_symmetry.space_group_name_H-M   'P 1'
#
loop_
_entity.id
_entity.type
_entity.pdbx_description
1 polymer ?
#
loop_
_entity_poly.entity_id
_entity_poly.type
_entity_poly.pdbx_seq_one_letter_code
_entity_poly.pdbx_strand_id
1 'polypeptide(L)'
;MERYDEAMSEAESYYDREGGYEEFKSKYSSLYFPEEGDDYSAYLPISDNNKAKLANADGKILIGSQEVDVRDITTYKQLVELGKTPPNESKVSLMETSNVNGISTVIHNNRKFWMNTYHVNQHSMQPTIPHLFIEVCFRKKGVFGIWYNYKSYTEIEGNVSGVGYFKSNLNTFSSHDYLNIIKVVSPGSDILQAVRGTVTIKFRGMGDKTFKMTLDYPSEKKK
;
A
#
# COMPACT_ATOMS: atom_id res chain seq x y z
N MET A 1 12.78 -5.00 -8.53
CA MET A 1 11.29 -5.01 -8.54
C MET A 1 10.68 -6.31 -9.10
N GLU A 2 11.18 -6.83 -10.22
CA GLU A 2 10.65 -8.05 -10.88
C GLU A 2 10.53 -9.27 -9.95
N ARG A 3 11.55 -9.57 -9.15
CA ARG A 3 11.53 -10.70 -8.21
C ARG A 3 10.49 -10.57 -7.08
N TYR A 4 10.18 -9.35 -6.67
CA TYR A 4 9.12 -9.11 -5.69
C TYR A 4 7.73 -9.32 -6.31
N ASP A 5 7.53 -8.91 -7.57
CA ASP A 5 6.28 -9.17 -8.29
C ASP A 5 6.06 -10.69 -8.51
N GLU A 6 7.12 -11.42 -8.84
CA GLU A 6 7.11 -12.89 -8.91
C GLU A 6 6.70 -13.49 -7.56
N ALA A 7 7.36 -13.10 -6.47
CA ALA A 7 7.06 -13.58 -5.12
C ALA A 7 5.59 -13.34 -4.74
N MET A 8 5.07 -12.14 -5.01
CA MET A 8 3.67 -11.81 -4.69
C MET A 8 2.66 -12.55 -5.57
N SER A 9 3.05 -12.90 -6.80
CA SER A 9 2.23 -13.71 -7.72
C SER A 9 2.19 -15.18 -7.31
N GLU A 10 3.27 -15.70 -6.73
CA GLU A 10 3.37 -17.09 -6.28
C GLU A 10 2.93 -17.30 -4.82
N ALA A 11 2.87 -16.25 -3.99
CA ALA A 11 2.63 -16.38 -2.55
C ALA A 11 1.45 -17.30 -2.20
N GLU A 12 0.33 -17.23 -2.93
CA GLU A 12 -0.81 -18.11 -2.63
C GLU A 12 -0.50 -19.60 -2.77
N SER A 13 0.31 -20.04 -3.74
CA SER A 13 0.60 -21.47 -3.95
C SER A 13 1.52 -22.06 -2.88
N TYR A 14 2.25 -21.22 -2.15
CA TYR A 14 3.12 -21.63 -1.05
C TYR A 14 2.44 -21.52 0.30
N TYR A 15 1.78 -20.40 0.60
CA TYR A 15 1.20 -20.16 1.92
C TYR A 15 -0.08 -20.98 2.19
N ASP A 16 -0.71 -21.52 1.14
CA ASP A 16 -1.90 -22.37 1.25
C ASP A 16 -1.59 -23.87 1.45
N ARG A 17 -0.34 -24.24 1.77
CA ARG A 17 0.05 -25.63 2.05
C ARG A 17 1.07 -25.76 3.17
N GLU A 18 1.08 -26.92 3.81
CA GLU A 18 2.07 -27.27 4.82
C GLU A 18 3.50 -27.25 4.24
N GLY A 19 4.46 -26.71 5.01
CA GLY A 19 5.86 -26.51 4.60
C GLY A 19 6.10 -25.41 3.56
N GLY A 20 5.06 -24.92 2.88
CA GLY A 20 5.24 -24.00 1.75
C GLY A 20 5.78 -22.62 2.15
N TYR A 21 5.51 -22.14 3.37
CA TYR A 21 6.11 -20.89 3.86
C TYR A 21 7.65 -20.95 3.92
N GLU A 22 8.21 -22.03 4.46
CA GLU A 22 9.67 -22.21 4.54
C GLU A 22 10.29 -22.36 3.15
N GLU A 23 9.62 -23.06 2.24
CA GLU A 23 10.05 -23.14 0.83
C GLU A 23 10.03 -21.77 0.15
N PHE A 24 8.99 -20.96 0.40
CA PHE A 24 8.87 -19.61 -0.14
C PHE A 24 10.00 -18.71 0.38
N LYS A 25 10.26 -18.75 1.70
CA LYS A 25 11.35 -18.00 2.34
C LYS A 25 12.71 -18.40 1.79
N SER A 26 12.93 -19.70 1.55
CA SER A 26 14.15 -20.18 0.91
C SER A 26 14.29 -19.72 -0.55
N LYS A 27 13.21 -19.74 -1.34
CA LYS A 27 13.22 -19.30 -2.75
C LYS A 27 13.45 -17.79 -2.87
N TYR A 28 12.84 -17.00 -1.99
CA TYR A 28 12.89 -15.54 -2.00
C TYR A 28 13.69 -14.97 -0.83
N SER A 29 14.84 -15.59 -0.54
CA SER A 29 15.71 -15.23 0.60
C SER A 29 16.30 -13.82 0.55
N SER A 30 16.20 -13.13 -0.59
CA SER A 30 16.55 -11.70 -0.71
C SER A 30 15.47 -10.76 -0.18
N LEU A 31 14.28 -11.26 0.16
CA LEU A 31 13.20 -10.51 0.79
C LEU A 31 13.32 -10.53 2.32
N TYR A 32 12.66 -9.57 2.97
CA TYR A 32 12.54 -9.54 4.42
C TYR A 32 11.23 -10.19 4.86
N PHE A 33 11.36 -11.10 5.82
CA PHE A 33 10.27 -11.85 6.45
C PHE A 33 10.25 -11.46 7.92
N PRO A 34 9.24 -10.69 8.38
CA PRO A 34 9.27 -10.14 9.72
C PRO A 34 8.97 -11.18 10.80
N GLU A 35 8.08 -12.15 10.52
CA GLU A 35 7.65 -13.18 11.47
C GLU A 35 7.19 -12.57 12.81
N GLU A 36 6.56 -11.40 12.75
CA GLU A 36 6.14 -10.62 13.91
C GLU A 36 4.62 -10.77 14.11
N GLY A 37 4.22 -11.34 15.25
CA GLY A 37 2.80 -11.56 15.56
C GLY A 37 2.14 -12.49 14.54
N ASP A 38 1.17 -11.97 13.78
CA ASP A 38 0.48 -12.69 12.72
C ASP A 38 0.93 -12.29 11.30
N ASP A 39 1.93 -11.41 11.17
CA ASP A 39 2.47 -10.94 9.89
C ASP A 39 3.62 -11.85 9.40
N TYR A 40 3.27 -12.78 8.52
CA TYR A 40 4.18 -13.69 7.83
C TYR A 40 4.40 -13.24 6.37
N SER A 41 4.20 -11.97 6.07
CA SER A 41 4.35 -11.44 4.72
C SER A 41 5.81 -11.39 4.27
N ALA A 42 6.01 -11.12 2.97
CA ALA A 42 7.32 -10.83 2.43
C ALA A 42 7.40 -9.36 2.01
N TYR A 43 8.51 -8.69 2.34
CA TYR A 43 8.72 -7.28 2.04
C TYR A 43 10.00 -7.08 1.23
N LEU A 44 9.98 -6.13 0.31
CA LEU A 44 11.20 -5.64 -0.31
C LEU A 44 12.03 -4.89 0.75
N PRO A 45 13.28 -5.31 1.05
CA PRO A 45 14.05 -4.74 2.15
C PRO A 45 14.72 -3.40 1.82
N ILE A 46 14.05 -2.53 1.06
CA ILE A 46 14.57 -1.24 0.59
C ILE A 46 13.56 -0.15 0.94
N SER A 47 13.97 0.82 1.76
CA SER A 47 13.13 1.92 2.23
C SER A 47 12.84 2.97 1.14
N ASP A 48 13.83 3.22 0.27
CA ASP A 48 13.75 4.20 -0.81
C ASP A 48 13.14 3.60 -2.08
N ASN A 49 11.94 4.06 -2.45
CA ASN A 49 11.21 3.61 -3.63
C ASN A 49 11.96 3.85 -4.96
N ASN A 50 12.83 4.85 -5.05
CA ASN A 50 13.63 5.09 -6.26
C ASN A 50 14.77 4.07 -6.36
N LYS A 51 15.44 3.77 -5.24
CA LYS A 51 16.44 2.70 -5.20
C LYS A 51 15.81 1.34 -5.49
N ALA A 52 14.63 1.07 -4.93
CA ALA A 52 13.88 -0.17 -5.16
C ALA A 52 13.55 -0.44 -6.65
N LYS A 53 13.33 0.62 -7.44
CA LYS A 53 13.09 0.53 -8.89
C LYS A 53 14.35 0.15 -9.67
N LEU A 54 15.52 0.56 -9.18
CA LEU A 54 16.81 0.31 -9.83
C LEU A 54 17.47 -0.99 -9.35
N ALA A 55 17.09 -1.48 -8.16
CA ALA A 55 17.68 -2.65 -7.55
C ALA A 55 17.38 -3.93 -8.33
N ASN A 56 18.41 -4.76 -8.50
CA ASN A 56 18.32 -6.10 -9.03
C ASN A 56 17.65 -7.07 -8.03
N ALA A 57 17.59 -8.35 -8.38
CA ALA A 57 16.97 -9.41 -7.57
C ALA A 57 17.61 -9.60 -6.18
N ASP A 58 18.87 -9.22 -6.01
CA ASP A 58 19.64 -9.34 -4.77
C ASP A 58 19.60 -8.05 -3.93
N GLY A 59 18.86 -7.03 -4.38
CA GLY A 59 18.77 -5.74 -3.69
C GLY A 59 19.97 -4.83 -3.93
N LYS A 60 20.73 -5.04 -5.01
CA LYS A 60 21.89 -4.22 -5.37
C LYS A 60 21.61 -3.30 -6.55
N ILE A 61 22.28 -2.14 -6.58
CA ILE A 61 22.33 -1.22 -7.73
C ILE A 61 23.76 -1.06 -8.24
N LEU A 62 23.92 -0.66 -9.50
CA LEU A 62 25.22 -0.33 -10.08
C LEU A 62 25.44 1.20 -10.06
N ILE A 63 26.50 1.66 -9.40
CA ILE A 63 26.95 3.05 -9.42
C ILE A 63 28.32 3.09 -10.09
N GLY A 64 28.37 3.54 -11.35
CA GLY A 64 29.57 3.42 -12.18
C GLY A 64 29.88 1.95 -12.45
N SER A 65 31.01 1.44 -11.94
CA SER A 65 31.42 0.04 -12.02
C SER A 65 31.23 -0.75 -10.72
N GLN A 66 30.70 -0.12 -9.67
CA GLN A 66 30.57 -0.72 -8.34
C GLN A 66 29.14 -1.18 -8.09
N GLU A 67 28.99 -2.43 -7.65
CA GLU A 67 27.74 -2.91 -7.04
C GLU A 67 27.60 -2.41 -5.61
N VAL A 68 26.44 -1.86 -5.28
CA VAL A 68 26.10 -1.35 -3.95
C VAL A 68 24.81 -2.03 -3.49
N ASP A 69 24.87 -2.72 -2.34
CA ASP A 69 23.68 -3.24 -1.65
C ASP A 69 22.90 -2.07 -1.05
N VAL A 70 21.63 -1.94 -1.44
CA VAL A 70 20.75 -0.86 -0.98
C VAL A 70 19.66 -1.36 -0.04
N ARG A 71 19.78 -2.59 0.44
CA ARG A 71 18.89 -3.13 1.45
C ARG A 71 19.20 -2.49 2.80
N ASP A 72 18.20 -1.85 3.39
CA ASP A 72 18.34 -1.07 4.62
C ASP A 72 17.23 -1.34 5.64
N ILE A 73 16.22 -2.14 5.28
CA ILE A 73 15.21 -2.64 6.19
C ILE A 73 15.67 -3.98 6.75
N THR A 74 15.87 -4.02 8.07
CA THR A 74 16.31 -5.20 8.83
C THR A 74 15.43 -5.50 10.03
N THR A 75 14.45 -4.64 10.35
CA THR A 75 13.57 -4.76 11.51
C THR A 75 12.12 -4.47 11.16
N TYR A 76 11.20 -5.10 11.88
CA TYR A 76 9.76 -4.83 11.74
C TYR A 76 9.41 -3.38 12.07
N LYS A 77 10.10 -2.78 13.05
CA LYS A 77 9.92 -1.36 13.42
C LYS A 77 10.12 -0.42 12.21
N GLN A 78 11.10 -0.68 11.35
CA GLN A 78 11.29 0.10 10.13
C GLN A 78 10.11 -0.05 9.17
N LEU A 79 9.52 -1.24 9.05
CA LEU A 79 8.30 -1.41 8.25
C LEU A 79 7.12 -0.61 8.82
N VAL A 80 6.99 -0.59 10.15
CA VAL A 80 5.95 0.19 10.85
C VAL A 80 6.15 1.70 10.59
N GLU A 81 7.38 2.19 10.73
CA GLU A 81 7.74 3.60 10.47
C GLU A 81 7.52 3.99 9.00
N LEU A 82 7.68 3.04 8.08
CA LEU A 82 7.39 3.20 6.65
C LEU A 82 5.91 3.02 6.29
N GLY A 83 5.04 2.67 7.25
CA GLY A 83 3.62 2.41 7.01
C GLY A 83 3.33 1.15 6.18
N LYS A 84 4.29 0.22 6.07
CA LYS A 84 4.16 -0.99 5.22
C LYS A 84 3.41 -2.13 5.92
N THR A 85 3.30 -2.08 7.25
CA THR A 85 2.68 -3.14 8.06
C THR A 85 1.16 -2.98 8.13
N PRO A 86 0.41 -4.04 8.49
CA PRO A 86 -0.98 -3.89 8.88
C PRO A 86 -1.16 -2.86 10.00
N PRO A 87 -2.26 -2.08 10.00
CA PRO A 87 -2.59 -1.18 11.09
C PRO A 87 -2.96 -2.00 12.34
N ASN A 88 -2.64 -1.49 13.53
CA ASN A 88 -3.01 -2.14 14.79
C ASN A 88 -4.51 -2.46 14.82
N GLU A 89 -4.84 -3.71 15.15
CA GLU A 89 -6.19 -4.30 15.08
C GLU A 89 -7.22 -3.65 16.03
N SER A 90 -6.81 -2.70 16.88
CA SER A 90 -7.72 -1.91 17.72
C SER A 90 -8.67 -0.99 16.92
N LYS A 91 -8.64 -1.05 15.58
CA LYS A 91 -9.55 -0.36 14.66
C LYS A 91 -10.30 -1.33 13.73
N VAL A 92 -10.62 -2.55 14.18
CA VAL A 92 -11.53 -3.44 13.43
C VAL A 92 -12.96 -2.92 13.59
N SER A 93 -13.52 -2.33 12.53
CA SER A 93 -14.92 -1.93 12.53
C SER A 93 -15.78 -3.04 11.93
N LEU A 94 -16.60 -3.68 12.75
CA LEU A 94 -17.59 -4.66 12.33
C LEU A 94 -18.88 -4.01 11.77
N MET A 95 -18.99 -2.69 11.84
CA MET A 95 -20.13 -1.89 11.37
C MET A 95 -19.64 -0.67 10.59
N GLU A 96 -20.47 -0.14 9.69
CA GLU A 96 -20.19 1.05 8.88
C GLU A 96 -19.98 2.30 9.76
N THR A 97 -18.79 2.46 10.32
CA THR A 97 -18.31 3.79 10.75
C THR A 97 -18.23 4.66 9.50
N SER A 98 -18.47 5.96 9.65
CA SER A 98 -18.26 6.93 8.57
C SER A 98 -16.81 6.80 8.05
N ASN A 99 -16.65 6.16 6.89
CA ASN A 99 -15.37 5.93 6.21
C ASN A 99 -14.84 7.25 5.64
N VAL A 100 -14.45 8.19 6.51
CA VAL A 100 -13.92 9.49 6.11
C VAL A 100 -12.40 9.37 6.03
N ASN A 101 -11.83 9.70 4.85
CA ASN A 101 -10.39 9.66 4.58
C ASN A 101 -9.74 8.28 4.84
N GLY A 102 -10.51 7.20 4.70
CA GLY A 102 -10.02 5.85 4.87
C GLY A 102 -11.15 4.84 5.11
N ILE A 103 -10.79 3.57 5.03
CA ILE A 103 -11.63 2.43 5.37
C ILE A 103 -10.87 1.61 6.40
N SER A 104 -11.45 1.46 7.58
CA SER A 104 -10.90 0.63 8.65
C SER A 104 -10.81 -0.83 8.21
N THR A 105 -10.03 -1.64 8.93
CA THR A 105 -9.81 -3.04 8.56
C THR A 105 -11.12 -3.82 8.46
N VAL A 106 -11.41 -4.31 7.25
CA VAL A 106 -12.51 -5.21 6.94
C VAL A 106 -11.96 -6.62 6.84
N ILE A 107 -12.60 -7.56 7.55
CA ILE A 107 -12.27 -8.98 7.51
C ILE A 107 -13.44 -9.75 6.92
N HIS A 108 -13.18 -10.59 5.94
CA HIS A 108 -14.17 -11.51 5.39
C HIS A 108 -13.49 -12.83 5.02
N ASN A 109 -13.94 -13.93 5.64
CA ASN A 109 -13.33 -15.25 5.50
C ASN A 109 -11.82 -15.17 5.80
N ASN A 110 -10.99 -15.61 4.85
CA ASN A 110 -9.53 -15.54 4.90
C ASN A 110 -8.97 -14.31 4.17
N ARG A 111 -9.69 -13.17 4.16
CA ARG A 111 -9.22 -11.91 3.56
C ARG A 111 -9.33 -10.76 4.56
N LYS A 112 -8.29 -9.93 4.60
CA LYS A 112 -8.20 -8.65 5.30
C LYS A 112 -8.02 -7.55 4.25
N PHE A 113 -8.67 -6.42 4.42
CA PHE A 113 -8.57 -5.24 3.54
C PHE A 113 -8.69 -3.97 4.36
N TRP A 114 -7.93 -2.94 4.01
CA TRP A 114 -8.12 -1.59 4.52
C TRP A 114 -7.65 -0.58 3.48
N MET A 115 -8.06 0.67 3.66
CA MET A 115 -7.68 1.76 2.78
C MET A 115 -7.30 2.97 3.62
N ASN A 116 -6.18 3.60 3.30
CA ASN A 116 -5.71 4.80 3.96
C ASN A 116 -5.58 5.92 2.96
N THR A 117 -5.60 7.16 3.46
CA THR A 117 -5.18 8.30 2.67
C THR A 117 -4.12 9.09 3.41
N TYR A 118 -3.07 9.51 2.70
CA TYR A 118 -1.93 10.21 3.30
C TYR A 118 -1.40 11.31 2.37
N HIS A 119 -0.74 12.30 2.97
CA HIS A 119 -0.14 13.42 2.25
C HIS A 119 1.36 13.23 2.10
N VAL A 120 1.88 13.52 0.91
CA VAL A 120 3.32 13.65 0.68
C VAL A 120 3.59 15.04 0.12
N ASN A 121 4.51 15.75 0.76
CA ASN A 121 5.09 16.97 0.21
C ASN A 121 6.16 16.57 -0.79
N GLN A 122 5.91 16.73 -2.10
CA GLN A 122 6.98 16.56 -3.07
C GLN A 122 7.85 17.83 -3.10
N HIS A 123 9.06 17.72 -2.57
CA HIS A 123 10.05 18.80 -2.54
C HIS A 123 10.76 19.01 -3.90
N SER A 124 10.46 18.19 -4.92
CA SER A 124 11.14 18.20 -6.22
C SER A 124 10.67 19.32 -7.16
N MET A 125 9.56 20.00 -6.86
CA MET A 125 9.10 21.15 -7.65
C MET A 125 8.84 22.33 -6.70
N GLN A 126 9.55 23.44 -6.88
CA GLN A 126 9.08 24.72 -6.36
C GLN A 126 7.99 25.24 -7.30
N PRO A 127 6.80 25.63 -6.81
CA PRO A 127 6.35 25.57 -5.41
C PRO A 127 5.93 24.16 -4.97
N THR A 128 6.21 23.76 -3.72
CA THR A 128 5.80 22.45 -3.16
C THR A 128 4.30 22.22 -3.37
N ILE A 129 3.96 21.15 -4.07
CA ILE A 129 2.59 20.74 -4.35
C ILE A 129 2.26 19.60 -3.37
N PRO A 130 1.22 19.71 -2.53
CA PRO A 130 0.82 18.62 -1.68
C PRO A 130 0.10 17.57 -2.52
N HIS A 131 0.56 16.34 -2.41
CA HIS A 131 -0.02 15.19 -3.07
C HIS A 131 -0.82 14.39 -2.04
N LEU A 132 -2.08 14.07 -2.34
CA LEU A 132 -2.91 13.15 -1.55
C LEU A 132 -2.92 11.80 -2.25
N PHE A 133 -2.47 10.77 -1.53
CA PHE A 133 -2.45 9.39 -1.97
C PHE A 133 -3.61 8.61 -1.38
N ILE A 134 -4.16 7.68 -2.17
CA ILE A 134 -5.09 6.66 -1.70
C ILE A 134 -4.33 5.32 -1.75
N GLU A 135 -4.07 4.77 -0.58
CA GLU A 135 -3.36 3.51 -0.40
C GLU A 135 -4.34 2.37 -0.19
N VAL A 136 -4.16 1.30 -0.94
CA VAL A 136 -4.94 0.08 -0.82
C VAL A 136 -4.06 -1.04 -0.28
N CYS A 137 -4.56 -1.69 0.76
CA CYS A 137 -3.86 -2.76 1.44
C CYS A 137 -4.78 -3.96 1.66
N PHE A 138 -4.22 -5.15 1.54
CA PHE A 138 -4.93 -6.39 1.76
C PHE A 138 -3.99 -7.54 2.12
N ARG A 139 -4.52 -8.50 2.88
CA ARG A 139 -3.82 -9.72 3.26
C ARG A 139 -4.74 -10.92 3.07
N LYS A 140 -4.14 -12.10 2.94
CA LYS A 140 -4.82 -13.37 2.93
C LYS A 140 -4.38 -14.21 4.12
N LYS A 141 -5.30 -14.99 4.68
CA LYS A 141 -5.00 -15.98 5.71
C LYS A 141 -4.69 -17.32 5.03
N GLY A 142 -3.48 -17.81 5.23
CA GLY A 142 -3.01 -19.10 4.71
C GLY A 142 -3.32 -20.26 5.66
N VAL A 143 -2.66 -21.39 5.42
CA VAL A 143 -2.69 -22.54 6.35
C VAL A 143 -2.04 -22.14 7.67
N PHE A 144 -2.44 -22.77 8.78
CA PHE A 144 -2.03 -22.42 10.15
C PHE A 144 -2.44 -21.03 10.63
N GLY A 145 -3.25 -20.31 9.85
CA GLY A 145 -3.83 -19.04 10.28
C GLY A 145 -2.90 -17.84 10.18
N ILE A 146 -1.79 -17.96 9.47
CA ILE A 146 -0.83 -16.87 9.21
C ILE A 146 -1.36 -15.89 8.16
N TRP A 147 -1.09 -14.59 8.32
CA TRP A 147 -1.46 -13.58 7.33
C TRP A 147 -0.27 -13.20 6.47
N TYR A 148 -0.51 -13.03 5.17
CA TYR A 148 0.52 -12.68 4.19
C TYR A 148 -0.01 -11.72 3.12
N ASN A 149 0.89 -10.93 2.52
CA ASN A 149 0.60 -10.16 1.30
C ASN A 149 0.69 -11.04 0.06
N TYR A 150 -0.06 -10.65 -0.95
CA TYR A 150 -0.09 -11.32 -2.23
C TYR A 150 -0.48 -10.32 -3.32
N LYS A 151 -0.48 -10.77 -4.58
CA LYS A 151 -0.95 -9.99 -5.72
C LYS A 151 -2.45 -10.20 -5.93
N SER A 152 -3.20 -9.11 -6.10
CA SER A 152 -4.63 -9.22 -6.39
C SER A 152 -5.17 -8.05 -7.21
N TYR A 153 -6.36 -8.26 -7.76
CA TYR A 153 -7.06 -7.24 -8.52
C TYR A 153 -7.88 -6.34 -7.62
N THR A 154 -7.73 -5.04 -7.83
CA THR A 154 -8.54 -3.99 -7.22
C THR A 154 -9.02 -3.04 -8.32
N GLU A 155 -10.12 -2.35 -8.07
CA GLU A 155 -10.63 -1.27 -8.91
C GLU A 155 -11.12 -0.15 -8.00
N ILE A 156 -10.73 1.08 -8.29
CA ILE A 156 -11.30 2.26 -7.66
C ILE A 156 -12.07 3.11 -8.66
N GLU A 157 -13.08 3.79 -8.16
CA GLU A 157 -13.88 4.74 -8.90
C GLU A 157 -14.29 5.87 -7.96
N GLY A 158 -14.18 7.12 -8.40
CA GLY A 158 -14.53 8.25 -7.56
C GLY A 158 -14.91 9.49 -8.32
N ASN A 159 -15.57 10.39 -7.60
CA ASN A 159 -15.88 11.74 -8.05
C ASN A 159 -15.47 12.70 -6.93
N VAL A 160 -14.46 13.52 -7.20
CA VAL A 160 -13.77 14.34 -6.21
C VAL A 160 -13.66 15.78 -6.71
N SER A 161 -14.02 16.74 -5.86
CA SER A 161 -13.93 18.17 -6.15
C SER A 161 -12.51 18.58 -6.51
N GLY A 162 -12.34 19.32 -7.59
CA GLY A 162 -11.03 19.75 -8.08
C GLY A 162 -10.24 18.67 -8.85
N VAL A 163 -10.72 17.43 -8.87
CA VAL A 163 -10.13 16.31 -9.65
C VAL A 163 -11.07 15.89 -10.78
N GLY A 164 -12.37 15.80 -10.49
CA GLY A 164 -13.40 15.24 -11.37
C GLY A 164 -13.65 13.75 -11.14
N TYR A 165 -14.29 13.12 -12.12
CA TYR A 165 -14.52 11.68 -12.13
C TYR A 165 -13.25 10.92 -12.53
N PHE A 166 -12.97 9.81 -11.86
CA PHE A 166 -11.90 8.90 -12.23
C PHE A 166 -12.31 7.44 -12.00
N LYS A 167 -11.70 6.54 -12.77
CA LYS A 167 -11.79 5.09 -12.61
C LYS A 167 -10.43 4.49 -12.95
N SER A 168 -9.92 3.61 -12.10
CA SER A 168 -8.63 2.94 -12.30
C SER A 168 -8.69 1.54 -11.73
N ASN A 169 -7.93 0.63 -12.30
CA ASN A 169 -7.80 -0.72 -11.79
C ASN A 169 -6.35 -1.18 -11.84
N LEU A 170 -5.97 -2.00 -10.86
CA LEU A 170 -4.62 -2.51 -10.71
C LEU A 170 -4.68 -3.99 -10.34
N ASN A 171 -3.83 -4.78 -10.99
CA ASN A 171 -3.52 -6.15 -10.58
C ASN A 171 -2.10 -6.18 -10.02
N THR A 172 -1.96 -5.83 -8.75
CA THR A 172 -0.65 -5.63 -8.11
C THR A 172 -0.68 -6.09 -6.65
N PHE A 173 0.46 -6.01 -5.97
CA PHE A 173 0.65 -6.47 -4.60
C PHE A 173 0.14 -5.49 -3.54
N SER A 174 -0.04 -5.99 -2.31
CA SER A 174 -0.31 -5.14 -1.15
C SER A 174 1.00 -4.68 -0.48
N SER A 175 1.13 -3.43 -0.02
CA SER A 175 0.24 -2.28 -0.31
C SER A 175 0.57 -1.63 -1.66
N HIS A 176 -0.35 -0.83 -2.20
CA HIS A 176 -0.11 0.00 -3.38
C HIS A 176 -0.94 1.28 -3.41
N ASP A 177 -0.41 2.29 -4.09
CA ASP A 177 -1.07 3.59 -4.28
C ASP A 177 -1.84 3.64 -5.60
N TYR A 178 -3.04 4.20 -5.56
CA TYR A 178 -3.88 4.32 -6.74
C TYR A 178 -3.82 5.67 -7.44
N LEU A 179 -3.92 6.72 -6.65
CA LEU A 179 -4.22 8.05 -7.15
C LEU A 179 -3.31 9.04 -6.44
N ASN A 180 -2.74 9.93 -7.25
CA ASN A 180 -2.02 11.08 -6.78
C ASN A 180 -2.88 12.32 -7.05
N ILE A 181 -3.60 12.80 -6.04
CA ILE A 181 -4.39 14.04 -6.15
C ILE A 181 -3.48 15.22 -5.84
N ILE A 182 -3.27 16.07 -6.84
CA ILE A 182 -2.61 17.35 -6.67
C ILE A 182 -3.58 18.32 -5.99
N LYS A 183 -3.28 18.72 -4.75
CA LYS A 183 -3.99 19.83 -4.10
C LYS A 183 -3.59 21.13 -4.78
N VAL A 184 -4.55 21.78 -5.43
CA VAL A 184 -4.34 23.05 -6.12
C VAL A 184 -4.28 24.19 -5.10
N VAL A 185 -3.31 25.08 -5.27
CA VAL A 185 -3.23 26.36 -4.55
C VAL A 185 -4.15 27.35 -5.27
N SER A 186 -5.06 27.99 -4.56
CA SER A 186 -5.93 29.01 -5.18
C SER A 186 -5.09 30.17 -5.74
N PRO A 187 -5.33 30.64 -6.99
CA PRO A 187 -4.52 31.69 -7.61
C PRO A 187 -4.38 32.93 -6.73
N GLY A 188 -3.14 33.36 -6.47
CA GLY A 188 -2.87 34.54 -5.64
C GLY A 188 -3.06 34.33 -4.13
N SER A 189 -3.17 33.09 -3.64
CA SER A 189 -3.30 32.77 -2.22
C SER A 189 -2.34 31.67 -1.79
N ASP A 190 -2.08 31.57 -0.48
CA ASP A 190 -1.39 30.42 0.12
C ASP A 190 -2.38 29.36 0.64
N ILE A 191 -3.58 29.29 0.07
CA ILE A 191 -4.64 28.37 0.53
C ILE A 191 -4.71 27.18 -0.43
N LEU A 192 -4.52 25.99 0.13
CA LEU A 192 -4.80 24.73 -0.53
C LEU A 192 -6.32 24.54 -0.57
N GLN A 193 -6.84 24.22 -1.76
CA GLN A 193 -8.27 23.97 -1.93
C GLN A 193 -8.69 22.68 -1.21
N ALA A 194 -9.93 22.69 -0.71
CA ALA A 194 -10.55 21.52 -0.13
C ALA A 194 -10.65 20.38 -1.16
N VAL A 195 -10.45 19.15 -0.70
CA VAL A 195 -10.65 17.92 -1.48
C VAL A 195 -11.79 17.16 -0.84
N ARG A 196 -12.93 17.14 -1.52
CA ARG A 196 -14.15 16.47 -1.06
C ARG A 196 -14.72 15.58 -2.13
N GLY A 197 -15.27 14.44 -1.75
CA GLY A 197 -15.91 13.57 -2.72
C GLY A 197 -16.12 12.17 -2.19
N THR A 198 -16.47 11.27 -3.09
CA THR A 198 -16.65 9.86 -2.75
C THR A 198 -15.76 9.01 -3.61
N VAL A 199 -15.12 8.03 -2.98
CA VAL A 199 -14.32 7.01 -3.66
C VAL A 199 -14.86 5.65 -3.25
N THR A 200 -15.06 4.79 -4.24
CA THR A 200 -15.46 3.41 -4.08
C THR A 200 -14.32 2.50 -4.50
N ILE A 201 -14.26 1.33 -3.89
CA ILE A 201 -13.28 0.30 -4.22
C ILE A 201 -13.94 -1.07 -4.26
N LYS A 202 -13.58 -1.82 -5.29
CA LYS A 202 -13.82 -3.25 -5.42
C LYS A 202 -12.49 -3.95 -5.27
N PHE A 203 -12.45 -4.95 -4.41
CA PHE A 203 -11.29 -5.80 -4.21
C PHE A 203 -11.70 -7.24 -4.47
N ARG A 204 -11.05 -7.92 -5.42
CA ARG A 204 -11.42 -9.29 -5.82
C ARG A 204 -11.46 -10.26 -4.64
N GLY A 205 -10.57 -10.10 -3.66
CA GLY A 205 -10.57 -10.95 -2.46
C GLY A 205 -11.86 -10.84 -1.63
N MET A 206 -12.60 -9.73 -1.76
CA MET A 206 -13.88 -9.51 -1.06
C MET A 206 -15.10 -9.90 -1.92
N GLY A 207 -14.91 -10.53 -3.07
CA GLY A 207 -15.99 -10.89 -4.00
C GLY A 207 -16.63 -9.66 -4.66
N ASP A 208 -17.96 -9.66 -4.77
CA ASP A 208 -18.73 -8.58 -5.41
C ASP A 208 -18.98 -7.36 -4.51
N LYS A 209 -18.40 -7.35 -3.30
CA LYS A 209 -18.55 -6.25 -2.35
C LYS A 209 -17.88 -4.99 -2.89
N THR A 210 -18.60 -3.88 -2.77
CA THR A 210 -18.07 -2.53 -3.03
C THR A 210 -18.00 -1.78 -1.72
N PHE A 211 -16.83 -1.23 -1.41
CA PHE A 211 -16.64 -0.41 -0.22
C PHE A 211 -16.57 1.06 -0.63
N LYS A 212 -17.07 1.95 0.22
CA LYS A 212 -17.11 3.39 -0.04
C LYS A 212 -16.40 4.15 1.06
N MET A 213 -15.61 5.14 0.67
CA MET A 213 -15.13 6.20 1.54
C MET A 213 -15.60 7.58 1.04
N THR A 214 -15.69 8.50 1.98
CA THR A 214 -15.82 9.94 1.73
C THR A 214 -14.44 10.57 1.91
N LEU A 215 -13.97 11.31 0.91
CA LEU A 215 -12.87 12.25 1.11
C LEU A 215 -13.44 13.53 1.70
N ASP A 216 -12.86 13.99 2.80
CA ASP A 216 -13.14 15.29 3.38
C ASP A 216 -11.85 15.88 3.96
N TYR A 217 -11.16 16.62 3.10
CA TYR A 217 -10.01 17.44 3.46
C TYR A 217 -10.42 18.90 3.32
N PRO A 218 -10.56 19.66 4.42
CA PRO A 218 -10.89 21.08 4.35
C PRO A 218 -9.74 21.88 3.72
N SER A 219 -10.07 23.09 3.27
CA SER A 219 -9.04 24.03 2.84
C SER A 219 -8.09 24.35 3.99
N GLU A 220 -6.80 24.45 3.70
CA GLU A 220 -5.77 24.72 4.71
C GLU A 220 -4.71 25.68 4.17
N LYS A 221 -4.05 26.43 5.06
CA LYS A 221 -2.91 27.26 4.67
C LYS A 221 -1.73 26.37 4.35
N LYS A 222 -1.04 26.65 3.25
CA LYS A 222 0.25 26.07 2.93
C LYS A 222 1.22 26.36 4.07
N LYS A 223 1.84 25.30 4.61
CA LYS A 223 2.88 25.40 5.64
C LYS A 223 4.22 25.73 5.01
#